data_AF-A0A1J8QI13-F1
#
_entry.id   AF-A0A1J8QI13-F1
#
_cell.length_a   1.000
_cell.length_b   1.000
_cell.length_c   1.000
_cell.angle_alpha   90.00
_cell.angle_beta   90.00
_cell.angle_gamma   90.00
#
_symmetry.space_group_name_H-M   'P 1'
#
loop_
_entity.id
_entity.type
_entity.pdbx_description
1 polymer ?
#
loop_
_entity_poly.entity_id
_entity_poly.type
_entity_poly.pdbx_seq_one_letter_code
_entity_poly.pdbx_strand_id
1 'polypeptide(L)'
;MVFKIAGWVLRFEQVRTWLGKQGRKHDHLENDDLMIDLNRWFEERGIDYLWAVCTDYPRGVQSVIVLARRQREDHKSTVSHCYRVRETDTDRDVKKQVLEESGLADEDLPWVTIADPFFQQH
;
A
#
# COMPACT_ATOMS: atom_id res chain seq x y z
N MET A 1 -2.14 15.24 -16.22
CA MET A 1 -1.44 15.39 -14.93
C MET A 1 -1.31 13.99 -14.36
N VAL A 2 -0.09 13.47 -14.24
CA VAL A 2 0.13 12.11 -13.74
C VAL A 2 0.25 12.18 -12.24
N PHE A 3 -0.63 11.50 -11.52
CA PHE A 3 -0.44 11.30 -10.10
C PHE A 3 0.62 10.20 -9.89
N LYS A 4 1.44 10.32 -8.86
CA LYS A 4 2.43 9.31 -8.47
C LYS A 4 2.10 8.92 -7.04
N ILE A 5 2.29 7.65 -6.73
CA ILE A 5 2.12 7.16 -5.37
C ILE A 5 3.39 6.43 -4.93
N ALA A 6 3.64 6.46 -3.64
CA ALA A 6 4.71 5.71 -3.01
C ALA A 6 4.14 4.95 -1.82
N GLY A 7 4.68 3.79 -1.53
CA GLY A 7 4.09 2.94 -0.51
C GLY A 7 4.88 1.67 -0.29
N TRP A 8 4.46 0.90 0.72
CA TRP A 8 4.98 -0.43 0.97
C TRP A 8 4.23 -1.46 0.14
N VAL A 9 4.96 -2.39 -0.45
CA VAL A 9 4.39 -3.51 -1.21
C VAL A 9 4.15 -4.70 -0.28
N LEU A 10 2.96 -5.30 -0.41
CA LEU A 10 2.54 -6.50 0.29
C LEU A 10 2.01 -7.52 -0.70
N ARG A 11 2.35 -8.79 -0.50
CA ARG A 11 1.67 -9.92 -1.13
C ARG A 11 0.35 -10.16 -0.42
N PHE A 12 -0.65 -10.69 -1.13
CA PHE A 12 -1.93 -11.04 -0.53
C PHE A 12 -1.79 -12.00 0.67
N GLU A 13 -0.87 -12.97 0.60
CA GLU A 13 -0.61 -13.89 1.72
C GLU A 13 -0.07 -13.19 2.98
N GLN A 14 0.76 -12.15 2.81
CA GLN A 14 1.25 -11.34 3.93
C GLN A 14 0.10 -10.56 4.57
N VAL A 15 -0.83 -10.04 3.75
CA VAL A 15 -2.05 -9.38 4.24
C VAL A 15 -2.98 -10.34 4.97
N ARG A 16 -3.21 -11.54 4.43
CA ARG A 16 -4.00 -12.58 5.11
C ARG A 16 -3.39 -12.98 6.45
N THR A 17 -2.06 -13.11 6.51
CA THR A 17 -1.32 -13.39 7.74
C THR A 17 -1.50 -12.27 8.77
N TRP A 18 -1.35 -11.02 8.34
CA TRP A 18 -1.54 -9.85 9.21
C TRP A 18 -2.96 -9.80 9.76
N LEU A 19 -3.98 -9.84 8.90
CA LEU A 19 -5.37 -9.82 9.33
C LEU A 19 -5.68 -11.02 10.23
N GLY A 20 -5.05 -12.18 9.99
CA GLY A 20 -5.28 -13.42 10.76
C GLY A 20 -4.87 -13.26 12.21
N LYS A 21 -3.77 -12.56 12.46
CA LYS A 21 -3.34 -12.21 13.82
C LYS A 21 -4.29 -11.25 14.53
N GLN A 22 -5.06 -10.48 13.78
CA GLN A 22 -6.10 -9.59 14.32
C GLN A 22 -7.42 -10.35 14.62
N GLY A 23 -7.45 -11.68 14.48
CA GLY A 23 -8.62 -12.51 14.78
C GLY A 23 -9.78 -12.34 13.80
N ARG A 24 -9.56 -11.65 12.67
CA ARG A 24 -10.54 -11.60 11.57
C ARG A 24 -10.53 -12.99 10.87
N LYS A 25 -11.63 -13.41 10.27
CA LYS A 25 -11.69 -14.63 9.44
C LYS A 25 -11.73 -14.19 7.99
N HIS A 26 -10.71 -14.52 7.21
CA HIS A 26 -10.57 -13.99 5.84
C HIS A 26 -10.12 -15.05 4.84
N ASP A 27 -10.19 -16.34 5.20
CA ASP A 27 -9.92 -17.47 4.31
C ASP A 27 -10.87 -17.52 3.10
N HIS A 28 -11.98 -16.80 3.15
CA HIS A 28 -13.02 -16.73 2.12
C HIS A 28 -13.08 -15.39 1.38
N LEU A 29 -12.26 -14.40 1.77
CA LEU A 29 -12.30 -13.06 1.19
C LEU A 29 -11.53 -13.02 -0.14
N GLU A 30 -12.14 -12.38 -1.14
CA GLU A 30 -11.50 -12.10 -2.42
C GLU A 30 -10.38 -11.07 -2.22
N ASN A 31 -9.48 -10.94 -3.20
CA ASN A 31 -8.34 -10.04 -3.10
C ASN A 31 -8.73 -8.57 -2.86
N ASP A 32 -9.88 -8.15 -3.38
CA ASP A 32 -10.40 -6.79 -3.21
C ASP A 32 -10.96 -6.54 -1.80
N ASP A 33 -11.45 -7.58 -1.12
CA ASP A 33 -11.94 -7.49 0.26
C ASP A 33 -10.79 -7.27 1.26
N LEU A 34 -9.61 -7.85 0.97
CA LEU A 34 -8.40 -7.64 1.78
C LEU A 34 -7.97 -6.17 1.79
N MET A 35 -8.11 -5.49 0.64
CA MET A 35 -7.84 -4.06 0.52
C MET A 35 -8.80 -3.23 1.39
N ILE A 36 -10.10 -3.57 1.40
CA ILE A 36 -11.11 -2.89 2.21
C ILE A 36 -10.79 -3.00 3.70
N ASP A 37 -10.43 -4.20 4.16
CA ASP A 37 -10.09 -4.42 5.57
C ASP A 37 -8.84 -3.64 6.02
N LEU A 38 -7.84 -3.53 5.15
CA LEU A 38 -6.65 -2.71 5.41
C LEU A 38 -6.97 -1.22 5.48
N ASN A 39 -7.81 -0.72 4.57
CA ASN A 39 -8.28 0.67 4.62
C ASN A 39 -9.04 0.96 5.91
N ARG A 40 -9.90 0.03 6.34
CA ARG A 40 -10.59 0.12 7.62
C ARG A 40 -9.61 0.15 8.80
N TRP A 41 -8.55 -0.66 8.76
CA TRP A 41 -7.51 -0.67 9.80
C TRP A 41 -6.80 0.70 9.92
N PHE A 42 -6.54 1.37 8.79
CA PHE A 42 -6.00 2.73 8.77
C PHE A 42 -6.98 3.76 9.34
N GLU A 43 -8.25 3.70 8.92
CA GLU A 43 -9.30 4.59 9.41
C GLU A 43 -9.50 4.47 10.93
N GLU A 44 -9.51 3.24 11.47
CA GLU A 44 -9.61 2.97 12.91
C GLU A 44 -8.46 3.58 13.73
N ARG A 45 -7.31 3.84 13.08
CA ARG A 45 -6.11 4.46 13.69
C ARG A 45 -5.95 5.94 13.33
N GLY A 46 -6.93 6.52 12.62
CA GLY A 46 -6.88 7.93 12.18
C GLY A 46 -5.80 8.20 11.13
N ILE A 47 -5.39 7.19 10.37
CA ILE A 47 -4.41 7.31 9.28
C ILE A 47 -5.18 7.58 7.99
N ASP A 48 -5.31 8.84 7.60
CA ASP A 48 -6.13 9.30 6.47
C ASP A 48 -5.35 9.52 5.16
N TYR A 49 -4.02 9.52 5.24
CA TYR A 49 -3.12 9.83 4.12
C TYR A 49 -2.58 8.59 3.39
N LEU A 50 -2.84 7.40 3.94
CA LEU A 50 -2.49 6.10 3.35
C LEU A 50 -3.74 5.37 2.89
N TRP A 51 -3.62 4.62 1.80
CA TRP A 51 -4.69 3.80 1.26
C TRP A 51 -4.13 2.51 0.65
N ALA A 52 -4.69 1.36 1.00
CA ALA A 52 -4.37 0.09 0.37
C ALA A 52 -4.95 0.06 -1.05
N VAL A 53 -4.13 -0.32 -2.03
CA VAL A 53 -4.53 -0.45 -3.44
C VAL A 53 -4.03 -1.77 -4.00
N CYS A 54 -4.93 -2.58 -4.56
CA CYS A 54 -4.55 -3.74 -5.36
C CYS A 54 -3.94 -3.28 -6.69
N THR A 55 -2.76 -3.80 -7.03
CA THR A 55 -2.06 -3.48 -8.28
C THR A 55 -1.34 -4.70 -8.81
N ASP A 56 -1.17 -4.76 -10.13
CA ASP A 56 -0.35 -5.77 -10.80
C ASP A 56 1.13 -5.39 -10.89
N TYR A 57 1.59 -4.41 -10.10
CA TYR A 57 2.96 -3.89 -10.15
C TYR A 57 4.01 -4.81 -9.49
N PRO A 58 5.17 -5.02 -10.14
CA PRO A 58 5.48 -4.69 -11.54
C PRO A 58 4.71 -5.62 -12.49
N ARG A 59 4.17 -5.04 -13.59
CA ARG A 59 3.23 -5.72 -14.50
C ARG A 59 3.68 -7.13 -14.87
N GLY A 60 2.74 -8.08 -14.80
CA GLY A 60 2.93 -9.44 -15.30
C GLY A 60 3.68 -10.40 -14.37
N VAL A 61 3.99 -9.99 -13.13
CA VAL A 61 4.62 -10.88 -12.14
C VAL A 61 3.58 -11.52 -11.22
N GLN A 62 2.92 -10.69 -10.40
CA GLN A 62 1.87 -11.13 -9.48
C GLN A 62 1.14 -9.90 -8.95
N SER A 63 -0.16 -10.00 -8.72
CA SER A 63 -0.90 -8.92 -8.07
C SER A 63 -0.45 -8.76 -6.61
N VAL A 64 -0.30 -7.51 -6.16
CA VAL A 64 0.17 -7.09 -4.84
C VAL A 64 -0.76 -6.00 -4.30
N ILE A 65 -0.68 -5.75 -2.99
CA ILE A 65 -1.29 -4.58 -2.35
C ILE A 65 -0.19 -3.56 -2.07
N VAL A 66 -0.42 -2.31 -2.47
CA VAL A 66 0.44 -1.20 -2.09
C VAL A 66 -0.27 -0.34 -1.06
N LEU A 67 0.37 -0.13 0.09
CA LEU A 67 -0.06 0.83 1.10
C LEU A 67 0.36 2.23 0.63
N ALA A 68 -0.46 2.81 -0.23
CA ALA A 68 -0.15 3.98 -1.01
C ALA A 68 -0.33 5.28 -0.23
N ARG A 69 0.72 6.08 -0.16
CA ARG A 69 0.62 7.50 0.18
C ARG A 69 0.16 8.28 -1.04
N ARG A 70 -0.98 8.96 -0.90
CA ARG A 70 -1.49 9.85 -1.95
C ARG A 70 -0.80 11.22 -1.86
N GLN A 71 0.06 11.55 -2.81
CA GLN A 71 0.48 12.94 -3.02
C GLN A 71 -0.57 13.63 -3.88
N ARG A 72 -1.44 14.43 -3.25
CA ARG A 72 -2.59 15.07 -3.92
C ARG A 72 -2.18 16.13 -4.94
N GLU A 73 -0.95 16.65 -4.88
CA GLU A 73 -0.49 17.74 -5.76
C GLU A 73 1.02 17.61 -6.06
N ASP A 74 1.41 16.80 -7.05
CA ASP A 74 2.71 16.97 -7.70
C ASP A 74 2.51 17.74 -9.03
N HIS A 75 2.53 19.08 -8.93
CA HIS A 75 2.41 19.96 -10.10
C HIS A 75 3.56 19.81 -11.11
N LYS A 76 4.64 19.08 -10.76
CA LYS A 76 5.79 18.82 -11.64
C LYS A 76 5.79 17.40 -12.20
N SER A 77 4.75 16.60 -11.94
CA SER A 77 4.71 15.22 -12.37
C SER A 77 4.47 15.09 -13.88
N THR A 78 5.55 14.81 -14.61
CA THR A 78 5.53 14.42 -16.03
C THR A 78 5.75 12.91 -16.17
N VAL A 79 5.09 12.28 -17.17
CA VAL A 79 5.18 10.83 -17.48
C VAL A 79 6.62 10.37 -17.72
N SER A 80 7.48 11.26 -18.22
CA SER A 80 8.81 10.94 -18.72
C SER A 80 9.86 10.62 -17.64
N HIS A 81 9.67 11.03 -16.38
CA HIS A 81 10.67 10.83 -15.33
C HIS A 81 10.02 10.41 -13.99
N CYS A 82 10.33 9.17 -13.57
CA CYS A 82 10.07 8.70 -12.21
C CYS A 82 11.20 9.15 -11.28
N TYR A 83 10.94 10.17 -10.46
CA TYR A 83 11.80 10.48 -9.32
C TYR A 83 11.41 9.60 -8.14
N ARG A 84 12.41 9.05 -7.45
CA ARG A 84 12.18 8.24 -6.26
C ARG A 84 11.56 9.11 -5.16
N VAL A 85 10.36 8.75 -4.72
CA VAL A 85 9.72 9.36 -3.56
C VAL A 85 10.32 8.72 -2.32
N ARG A 86 10.85 9.55 -1.41
CA ARG A 86 11.40 9.06 -0.15
C ARG A 86 10.29 8.76 0.85
N GLU A 87 10.47 7.66 1.56
CA GLU A 87 9.74 7.34 2.78
C GLU A 87 10.05 8.41 3.83
N THR A 88 9.01 8.97 4.45
CA THR A 88 9.12 10.00 5.49
C THR A 88 9.15 9.38 6.88
N ASP A 89 9.46 10.19 7.89
CA ASP A 89 9.45 9.70 9.29
C ASP A 89 8.05 9.28 9.73
N THR A 90 7.00 9.99 9.29
CA THR A 90 5.60 9.60 9.54
C THR A 90 5.28 8.25 8.90
N ASP A 91 5.75 8.02 7.67
CA ASP A 91 5.60 6.71 7.02
C ASP A 91 6.28 5.62 7.87
N ARG A 92 7.51 5.85 8.32
CA ARG A 92 8.23 4.87 9.15
C ARG A 92 7.55 4.57 10.47
N ASP A 93 6.90 5.55 11.10
CA ASP A 93 6.17 5.33 12.35
C ASP A 93 4.94 4.46 12.14
N VAL A 94 4.21 4.64 11.02
CA VAL A 94 3.15 3.71 10.62
C VAL A 94 3.72 2.34 10.29
N LYS A 95 4.86 2.26 9.59
CA LYS A 95 5.54 1.00 9.28
C LYS A 95 5.84 0.21 10.56
N LYS A 96 6.35 0.85 11.61
CA LYS A 96 6.60 0.19 12.91
C LYS A 96 5.33 -0.44 13.47
N GLN A 97 4.21 0.28 13.48
CA GLN A 97 2.93 -0.25 13.96
C GLN A 97 2.47 -1.45 13.12
N VAL A 98 2.59 -1.35 11.80
CA VAL A 98 2.26 -2.47 10.90
C VAL A 98 3.15 -3.68 11.21
N LEU A 99 4.46 -3.52 11.35
CA LEU A 99 5.39 -4.61 11.65
C LEU A 99 5.09 -5.26 13.00
N GLU A 100 4.82 -4.48 14.04
CA GLU A 100 4.48 -4.98 15.37
C GLU A 100 3.18 -5.80 15.36
N GLU A 101 2.14 -5.30 14.68
CA GLU A 101 0.81 -5.94 14.66
C GLU A 101 0.70 -7.11 13.67
N SER A 102 1.41 -7.03 12.55
CA SER A 102 1.44 -8.09 11.53
C SER A 102 2.47 -9.17 11.86
N GLY A 103 3.50 -8.83 12.64
CA GLY A 103 4.71 -9.63 12.85
C GLY A 103 5.43 -9.98 11.54
N LEU A 104 5.29 -9.14 10.51
CA LEU A 104 6.12 -9.18 9.31
C LEU A 104 7.53 -8.67 9.64
N ALA A 105 8.52 -9.06 8.84
CA ALA A 105 9.86 -8.49 8.92
C ALA A 105 9.93 -7.16 8.15
N ASP A 106 10.92 -6.31 8.48
CA ASP A 106 11.08 -5.01 7.78
C ASP A 106 11.27 -5.18 6.26
N GLU A 107 11.94 -6.27 5.86
CA GLU A 107 12.21 -6.66 4.48
C GLU A 107 10.95 -7.12 3.72
N ASP A 108 9.89 -7.52 4.43
CA ASP A 108 8.60 -7.88 3.84
C ASP A 108 7.82 -6.66 3.34
N LEU A 109 8.22 -5.44 3.73
CA LEU A 109 7.57 -4.18 3.40
C LEU A 109 8.54 -3.24 2.65
N PRO A 110 8.95 -3.58 1.41
CA PRO A 110 9.82 -2.72 0.63
C PRO A 110 9.08 -1.44 0.18
N TRP A 111 9.71 -0.29 0.38
CA TRP A 111 9.19 1.00 -0.10
C TRP A 111 9.46 1.19 -1.59
N VAL A 112 8.40 1.42 -2.36
CA VAL A 112 8.47 1.62 -3.81
C VAL A 112 7.85 2.95 -4.23
N THR A 113 8.20 3.41 -5.43
CA THR A 113 7.51 4.51 -6.12
C THR A 113 6.92 3.96 -7.40
N ILE A 114 5.61 4.13 -7.58
CA ILE A 114 4.88 3.63 -8.75
C ILE A 114 4.07 4.76 -9.40
N ALA A 115 3.77 4.58 -10.70
CA ALA A 115 2.79 5.42 -11.37
C ALA A 115 1.42 5.22 -10.69
N ASP A 116 0.62 6.29 -10.56
CA ASP A 116 -0.70 6.16 -9.93
C ASP A 116 -1.56 5.15 -10.72
N PRO A 117 -1.97 4.03 -10.08
CA PRO A 117 -2.81 3.01 -10.71
C PRO A 117 -4.19 3.55 -11.10
N PHE A 118 -4.71 4.58 -10.44
CA PHE A 118 -5.99 5.21 -10.76
C PHE A 118 -5.94 6.06 -12.03
N PHE A 119 -4.75 6.36 -12.56
CA PHE A 119 -4.61 7.10 -13.82
C PHE A 119 -4.85 6.21 -15.07
N GLN A 120 -4.83 4.88 -14.94
CA GLN A 120 -5.00 3.97 -16.08
C GLN A 120 -6.47 3.72 -16.48
N GLN A 121 -7.45 4.27 -15.74
CA GLN A 121 -8.84 4.30 -16.18
C GLN A 121 -9.15 5.64 -16.88
N HIS A 122 -8.71 5.77 -18.13
CA HIS A 122 -9.17 6.80 -19.06
C HIS A 122 -9.31 6.23 -20.47
#